data_AF-A0A7C4HE88-F1
#
_entry.id   AF-A0A7C4HE88-F1
#
_cell.length_a   1.000
_cell.length_b   1.000
_cell.length_c   1.000
_cell.angle_alpha   90.00
_cell.angle_beta   90.00
_cell.angle_gamma   90.00
#
_symmetry.space_group_name_H-M   'P 1'
#
loop_
_entity.id
_entity.type
_entity.pdbx_description
1 polymer ?
#
loop_
_entity_poly.entity_id
_entity_poly.type
_entity_poly.pdbx_seq_one_letter_code
_entity_poly.pdbx_strand_id
1 'polypeptide(L)' 'MGLHKPEILIYPHDTSIQVVDVDFYEVVRTRRSIRSYKPDPIPDDVLMRILEAARIAPSGSNRQPWKFILVKNEELKKK' A
#
# COMPACT_ATOMS: atom_id res chain seq x y z
N MET A 1 -29.99 9.59 6.56
CA MET A 1 -30.05 10.13 5.19
C MET A 1 -28.61 10.43 4.78
N GLY A 2 -27.90 9.65 3.97
CA GLY A 2 -28.09 8.32 3.41
C GLY A 2 -26.78 7.52 3.55
N LEU A 3 -26.87 6.19 3.45
CA LEU A 3 -25.72 5.28 3.59
C LEU A 3 -24.79 5.44 2.40
N HIS A 4 -23.57 5.95 2.61
CA HIS A 4 -22.53 5.92 1.60
C HIS A 4 -22.03 4.48 1.47
N LYS A 5 -22.52 3.78 0.44
CA LYS A 5 -21.94 2.50 0.03
C LYS A 5 -20.64 2.82 -0.71
N PRO A 6 -19.48 2.30 -0.28
CA PRO A 6 -18.26 2.44 -1.08
C PRO A 6 -18.39 1.51 -2.29
N GLU A 7 -18.43 2.10 -3.49
CA GLU A 7 -18.28 1.37 -4.75
C GLU A 7 -16.85 0.81 -4.83
N ILE A 8 -16.75 -0.50 -5.07
CA ILE A 8 -15.49 -1.15 -5.39
C ILE A 8 -15.21 -0.85 -6.85
N LEU A 9 -14.40 0.18 -7.12
CA LEU A 9 -13.98 0.52 -8.47
C LEU A 9 -12.59 -0.06 -8.74
N ILE A 10 -12.55 -1.00 -9.68
CA ILE A 10 -11.34 -1.60 -10.22
C ILE A 10 -10.77 -0.57 -11.21
N TYR A 11 -9.60 0.01 -10.93
CA TYR A 11 -9.01 1.03 -11.79
C TYR A 11 -7.83 0.48 -12.61
N PRO A 12 -7.93 0.43 -13.95
CA PRO A 12 -6.80 0.21 -14.84
C PRO A 12 -6.06 1.54 -15.12
N HIS A 13 -4.72 1.46 -15.10
CA HIS A 13 -3.72 2.32 -15.74
C HIS A 13 -4.09 3.78 -16.07
N ASP A 14 -3.85 4.70 -15.14
CA ASP A 14 -3.53 6.09 -15.46
C ASP A 14 -2.49 6.65 -14.48
N THR A 15 -1.48 7.35 -15.00
CA THR A 15 -0.33 7.91 -14.26
C THR A 15 -0.65 9.32 -13.75
N SER A 16 -1.93 9.59 -13.47
CA SER A 16 -2.36 10.77 -12.73
C SER A 16 -2.62 10.36 -11.28
N ILE A 17 -1.92 10.99 -10.34
CA ILE A 17 -2.19 10.80 -8.90
C ILE A 17 -3.58 11.39 -8.64
N GLN A 18 -4.61 10.53 -8.64
CA GLN A 18 -5.92 10.93 -8.12
C GLN A 18 -5.79 11.05 -6.60
N VAL A 19 -5.75 12.28 -6.10
CA VAL A 19 -5.85 12.56 -4.68
C VAL A 19 -7.29 12.24 -4.28
N VAL A 20 -7.50 11.02 -3.78
CA VAL A 20 -8.71 10.66 -3.08
C VAL A 20 -8.70 11.40 -1.75
N ASP A 21 -9.57 12.39 -1.61
CA ASP A 21 -9.79 13.15 -0.39
C ASP A 21 -10.48 12.24 0.64
N VAL A 22 -9.68 11.43 1.33
CA VAL A 22 -10.13 10.54 2.39
C VAL A 22 -9.57 11.07 3.69
N ASP A 23 -10.45 11.24 4.67
CA ASP A 23 -10.08 11.70 5.99
C ASP A 23 -9.06 10.74 6.64
N PHE A 24 -8.02 11.31 7.25
CA PHE A 24 -6.95 10.53 7.88
C PHE A 24 -7.49 9.57 8.96
N TYR A 25 -8.44 10.02 9.78
CA TYR A 25 -9.01 9.19 10.84
C TYR A 25 -9.90 8.09 10.27
N GLU A 26 -10.54 8.31 9.12
CA GLU A 26 -11.23 7.25 8.39
C GLU A 26 -10.26 6.16 7.92
N VAL A 27 -9.12 6.53 7.33
CA VAL A 27 -8.07 5.56 6.91
C VAL A 27 -7.59 4.72 8.10
N VAL A 28 -7.25 5.39 9.22
CA VAL A 28 -6.76 4.72 10.43
C VAL A 28 -7.82 3.77 11.01
N ARG A 29 -9.09 4.19 11.06
CA ARG A 29 -10.20 3.40 11.62
C ARG A 29 -10.54 2.19 10.75
N THR A 30 -10.48 2.34 9.43
CA THR A 30 -10.88 1.28 8.47
C THR A 30 -9.78 0.25 8.23
N ARG A 31 -8.50 0.59 8.48
CA ARG A 31 -7.38 -0.34 8.34
C ARG A 31 -7.52 -1.55 9.27
N ARG A 32 -7.45 -2.75 8.68
CA ARG A 32 -7.45 -4.03 9.40
C ARG A 32 -6.22 -4.85 9.05
N SER A 33 -5.82 -5.74 9.95
CA SER A 33 -4.75 -6.71 9.67
C SER A 33 -5.36 -7.89 8.89
N ILE A 34 -5.04 -7.97 7.61
CA ILE A 34 -5.53 -9.01 6.69
C ILE A 34 -4.62 -10.25 6.76
N ARG A 35 -5.21 -11.45 6.65
CA ARG A 35 -4.49 -12.74 6.72
C ARG A 35 -4.80 -13.70 5.56
N SER A 36 -5.58 -13.24 4.59
CA SER A 36 -5.87 -13.95 3.35
C SER A 36 -5.79 -12.96 2.20
N TYR A 37 -5.03 -13.30 1.17
CA TYR A 37 -4.69 -12.42 0.06
C TYR A 37 -5.06 -13.07 -1.26
N LYS A 38 -5.43 -12.25 -2.23
CA LYS A 38 -5.61 -12.72 -3.61
C LYS A 38 -4.26 -13.09 -4.23
N PRO A 39 -4.24 -14.02 -5.20
CA PRO A 39 -3.01 -14.38 -5.91
C PRO A 39 -2.56 -13.30 -6.91
N ASP A 40 -3.40 -12.30 -7.19
CA ASP A 40 -3.10 -11.25 -8.15
C ASP A 40 -1.83 -10.49 -7.75
N PRO A 41 -0.87 -10.29 -8.69
CA PRO A 41 0.32 -9.51 -8.41
C PRO A 41 -0.05 -8.03 -8.20
N ILE A 42 0.69 -7.37 -7.30
CA ILE A 42 0.59 -5.93 -7.09
C ILE A 42 1.36 -5.22 -8.22
N PRO A 43 0.79 -4.20 -8.88
CA PRO A 43 1.51 -3.36 -9.84
C PRO A 43 2.78 -2.73 -9.25
N ASP A 44 3.82 -2.60 -10.07
CA ASP A 44 5.14 -2.15 -9.61
C ASP A 44 5.15 -0.69 -9.12
N ASP A 45 4.37 0.17 -9.76
CA ASP A 45 4.20 1.57 -9.35
C ASP A 45 3.60 1.69 -7.94
N VAL A 46 2.62 0.85 -7.61
CA VAL A 46 2.01 0.78 -6.27
C VAL A 46 3.05 0.33 -5.25
N LEU A 47 3.85 -0.70 -5.56
CA LEU A 47 4.94 -1.15 -4.69
C LEU A 47 5.96 -0.05 -4.46
N MET A 48 6.37 0.66 -5.52
CA MET A 48 7.33 1.76 -5.42
C MET A 48 6.81 2.91 -4.56
N ARG A 49 5.51 3.25 -4.66
CA ARG A 49 4.88 4.26 -3.79
C ARG A 49 4.94 3.89 -2.31
N ILE A 50 4.71 2.62 -1.98
CA ILE A 50 4.79 2.11 -0.60
C ILE A 50 6.23 2.18 -0.08
N LEU A 51 7.19 1.73 -0.90
CA LEU A 51 8.61 1.75 -0.54
C LEU A 51 9.14 3.17 -0.36
N GLU A 52 8.71 4.11 -1.21
CA GLU A 52 9.10 5.51 -1.09
C GLU A 52 8.59 6.13 0.22
N ALA A 53 7.33 5.86 0.58
CA ALA A 53 6.77 6.30 1.87
C ALA A 53 7.58 5.75 3.07
N ALA A 54 8.03 4.50 2.99
CA ALA A 54 8.89 3.92 4.02
C ALA A 54 10.31 4.52 4.02
N ARG A 55 10.87 4.82 2.84
CA ARG A 55 12.22 5.39 2.67
C ARG A 55 12.35 6.77 3.31
N ILE A 56 11.33 7.62 3.17
CA ILE A 56 11.33 9.00 3.68
C ILE A 56 11.01 9.11 5.17
N ALA A 57 10.79 8.00 5.86
CA ALA A 57 10.54 8.01 7.30
C ALA A 57 11.74 8.64 8.05
N PRO A 58 11.50 9.45 9.10
CA PRO A 58 12.57 10.04 9.89
C PRO A 58 13.34 8.95 10.65
N SER A 59 14.65 9.12 10.79
CA SER A 59 15.51 8.23 11.57
C SER A 59 16.49 9.03 12.43
N GLY A 60 16.93 8.44 13.54
CA GLY A 60 17.92 9.06 14.42
C GLY A 60 19.18 9.43 13.65
N SER A 61 19.55 10.71 13.68
CA SER A 61 20.67 11.28 12.89
C SER A 61 20.59 10.97 11.39
N ASN A 62 19.38 10.79 10.83
CA ASN A 62 19.13 10.40 9.45
C ASN A 62 19.88 9.13 8.98
N ARG A 63 20.18 8.21 9.91
CA ARG A 63 20.96 7.00 9.60
C ARG A 63 20.25 6.02 8.65
N GLN A 64 18.93 6.12 8.54
CA GLN A 64 18.09 5.23 7.71
C GLN A 64 18.48 3.75 7.88
N PRO A 65 18.46 3.21 9.12
CA PRO A 65 19.05 1.90 9.44
C PRO A 65 18.14 0.72 9.02
N TRP A 66 17.43 0.86 7.90
CA TRP A 66 16.50 -0.12 7.38
C TRP A 66 16.93 -0.61 6.00
N LYS A 67 16.63 -1.88 5.73
CA LYS A 67 16.72 -2.48 4.40
C LYS A 67 15.37 -3.12 4.10
N PHE A 68 14.82 -2.82 2.94
CA PHE A 68 13.61 -3.46 2.44
C PHE A 68 13.99 -4.53 1.42
N ILE A 69 13.63 -5.78 1.69
CA ILE A 69 13.88 -6.91 0.78
C ILE A 69 12.55 -7.31 0.15
N LEU A 70 12.44 -7.12 -1.15
CA LEU A 70 11.24 -7.47 -1.91
C LEU A 70 11.36 -8.91 -2.44
N VAL A 71 10.55 -9.82 -1.92
CA VAL A 71 10.53 -11.23 -2.35
C VAL A 71 9.36 -11.46 -3.32
N LYS A 72 9.67 -11.53 -4.62
CA LYS A 72 8.68 -11.86 -5.67
C LYS A 72 8.70 -13.33 -6.09
N ASN A 73 9.78 -14.06 -5.80
CA ASN A 73 9.92 -15.46 -6.19
C ASN A 73 8.94 -16.35 -5.39
N GLU A 74 8.09 -17.10 -6.09
CA GLU A 74 7.06 -17.96 -5.48
C GLU A 74 7.62 -19.17 -4.74
N GLU A 75 8.74 -19.73 -5.20
CA GLU A 75 9.38 -20.89 -4.54
C GLU A 75 9.95 -20.47 -3.18
N LEU A 76 10.57 -19.30 -3.10
CA LEU A 76 11.06 -18.73 -1.85
C LEU A 76 9.95 -18.42 -0.85
N LYS A 77 8.74 -18.08 -1.31
CA LYS A 77 7.59 -17.77 -0.43
C LYS A 77 6.90 -19.01 0.15
N LYS A 78 7.09 -20.19 -0.45
CA LYS A 78 6.45 -21.45 -0.03
C LYS A 78 7.27 -22.23 0.99
N LYS A 79 8.50 -21.80 1.28
CA LYS A 79 9.41 -22.42 2.24
C LYS A 79 9.14 -21.90 3.65
#